data_AF-J3BVS6-F1
#
_entry.id   AF-J3BVS6-F1
#
_cell.length_a   1.000
_cell.length_b   1.000
_cell.length_c   1.000
_cell.angle_alpha   90.00
_cell.angle_beta   90.00
_cell.angle_gamma   90.00
#
_symmetry.space_group_name_H-M   'P 1'
#
loop_
_entity.id
_entity.type
_entity.pdbx_description
1 polymer ?
#
loop_
_entity_poly.entity_id
_entity_poly.type
_entity_poly.pdbx_seq_one_letter_code
_entity_poly.pdbx_strand_id
1 'polypeptide(L)'
;MNPVPTILLTEDELVCSDLPTFTKTINAGLIDETQKTNYTYTWTLDGSLIIGENQYDLTVNKKGIYKVETTNSVGCSRTRTITVNASDKATVQVDIVDLSVENSITVLTTGSGDYVFSLDNEFGDYQNNNIFENVPSGIHTVYVKDLNGCGIIPKEAAILRIPKFFTPNQDGSNDTWNLKGVNSVFNAKITIQIFDRYGKLLKEIRPMNEGWDGAYIG
;
A
#
# COMPACT_ATOMS: atom_id res chain seq x y z
N MET A 1 54.58 10.91 -1.16
CA MET A 1 53.18 11.33 -1.43
C MET A 1 52.32 10.73 -0.35
N ASN A 2 51.49 11.52 0.32
CA ASN A 2 50.58 10.97 1.34
C ASN A 2 49.39 10.31 0.63
N PRO A 3 48.99 9.09 1.01
CA PRO A 3 47.91 8.39 0.34
C PRO A 3 46.56 9.05 0.63
N VAL A 4 45.72 9.18 -0.39
CA VAL A 4 44.31 9.53 -0.24
C VAL A 4 43.57 8.40 0.49
N PRO A 5 42.44 8.70 1.17
CA PRO A 5 41.62 7.67 1.79
C PRO A 5 41.18 6.58 0.79
N THR A 6 41.14 5.33 1.25
CA THR A 6 40.62 4.21 0.44
C THR A 6 39.17 3.98 0.80
N ILE A 7 38.26 4.37 -0.11
CA ILE A 7 36.80 4.29 0.09
C ILE A 7 36.09 3.68 -1.12
N LEU A 8 34.90 3.14 -0.90
CA LEU A 8 33.88 2.92 -1.92
C LEU A 8 33.47 4.26 -2.54
N LEU A 9 33.19 4.26 -3.84
CA LEU A 9 32.94 5.51 -4.58
C LEU A 9 31.46 5.81 -4.80
N THR A 10 30.64 4.76 -4.93
CA THR A 10 29.23 4.88 -5.31
C THR A 10 28.38 3.91 -4.50
N GLU A 11 27.13 4.29 -4.25
CA GLU A 11 26.08 3.47 -3.62
C GLU A 11 24.73 4.04 -4.02
N ASP A 12 23.73 3.18 -4.15
CA ASP A 12 22.34 3.57 -4.36
C ASP A 12 21.51 3.08 -3.18
N GLU A 13 20.69 3.97 -2.64
CA GLU A 13 19.81 3.70 -1.51
C GLU A 13 18.39 4.20 -1.82
N LEU A 14 17.43 3.75 -1.02
CA LEU A 14 16.03 4.10 -1.19
C LEU A 14 15.39 4.49 0.15
N VAL A 15 14.65 5.60 0.13
CA VAL A 15 13.83 6.08 1.24
C VAL A 15 12.36 6.19 0.82
N CYS A 16 11.47 6.36 1.79
CA CYS A 16 10.05 6.56 1.52
C CYS A 16 9.68 8.02 1.69
N SER A 17 9.25 8.67 0.61
CA SER A 17 9.02 10.12 0.59
C SER A 17 7.81 10.57 1.40
N ASP A 18 6.84 9.66 1.60
CA ASP A 18 5.60 9.86 2.36
C ASP A 18 5.70 9.41 3.84
N LEU A 19 6.85 8.86 4.25
CA LEU A 19 7.07 8.32 5.60
C LEU A 19 8.32 8.94 6.22
N PRO A 20 8.18 10.06 6.95
CA PRO A 20 9.32 10.75 7.58
C PRO A 20 10.11 9.88 8.57
N THR A 21 9.47 8.84 9.12
CA THR A 21 10.04 7.86 10.04
C THR A 21 10.83 6.76 9.34
N PHE A 22 10.67 6.59 8.04
CA PHE A 22 11.48 5.66 7.27
C PHE A 22 12.84 6.29 7.00
N THR A 23 13.87 5.74 7.64
CA THR A 23 15.24 6.25 7.52
C THR A 23 16.19 5.17 7.03
N LYS A 24 17.20 5.57 6.28
CA LYS A 24 18.36 4.74 5.94
C LYS A 24 19.62 5.33 6.55
N THR A 25 20.53 4.46 6.96
CA THR A 25 21.87 4.87 7.38
C THR A 25 22.82 4.66 6.21
N ILE A 26 23.42 5.75 5.74
CA ILE A 26 24.48 5.75 4.75
C ILE A 26 25.81 6.08 5.42
N ASN A 27 26.95 5.74 4.79
CA ASN A 27 28.25 5.91 5.43
C ASN A 27 29.36 6.37 4.48
N ALA A 28 30.51 6.78 5.04
CA ALA A 28 31.63 7.30 4.26
C ALA A 28 32.39 6.25 3.41
N GLY A 29 32.07 4.96 3.58
CA GLY A 29 32.53 3.88 2.70
C GLY A 29 34.00 3.51 2.86
N LEU A 30 34.60 3.67 4.04
CA LEU A 30 35.98 3.26 4.29
C LEU A 30 36.12 1.75 4.09
N ILE A 31 37.14 1.33 3.33
CA ILE A 31 37.45 -0.09 3.17
C ILE A 31 37.97 -0.71 4.47
N ASP A 32 38.68 0.08 5.29
CA ASP A 32 39.08 -0.28 6.66
C ASP A 32 38.35 0.63 7.66
N GLU A 33 37.27 0.10 8.22
CA GLU A 33 36.42 0.78 9.18
C GLU A 33 37.08 1.00 10.57
N THR A 34 38.22 0.38 10.86
CA THR A 34 38.96 0.66 12.11
C THR A 34 39.57 2.06 12.12
N GLN A 35 39.71 2.67 10.94
CA GLN A 35 40.37 3.96 10.75
C GLN A 35 39.38 5.14 10.80
N LYS A 36 38.10 4.92 11.18
CA LYS A 36 37.06 5.96 11.14
C LYS A 36 37.47 7.26 11.86
N THR A 37 38.19 7.15 12.97
CA THR A 37 38.62 8.29 13.80
C THR A 37 39.84 9.03 13.24
N ASN A 38 40.51 8.49 12.22
CA ASN A 38 41.68 9.09 11.58
C ASN A 38 41.31 10.08 10.47
N TYR A 39 40.02 10.20 10.16
CA TYR A 39 39.50 11.07 9.12
C TYR A 39 38.44 12.02 9.66
N THR A 40 38.23 13.09 8.91
CA THR A 40 37.10 14.01 9.07
C THR A 40 36.13 13.80 7.90
N TYR A 41 34.85 14.02 8.16
CA TYR A 41 33.77 13.80 7.19
C TYR A 41 33.00 15.09 6.99
N THR A 42 32.72 15.43 5.73
CA THR A 42 31.88 16.56 5.36
C THR A 42 30.78 16.06 4.43
N TRP A 43 29.53 16.14 4.90
CA TRP A 43 28.37 15.68 4.15
C TRP A 43 27.68 16.82 3.40
N THR A 44 27.28 16.55 2.16
CA THR A 44 26.47 17.45 1.34
C THR A 44 25.27 16.72 0.76
N LEU A 45 24.16 17.43 0.58
CA LEU A 45 22.96 16.98 -0.13
C LEU A 45 22.71 17.93 -1.30
N ASP A 46 22.67 17.40 -2.51
CA ASP A 46 22.45 18.16 -3.75
C ASP A 46 23.39 19.38 -3.87
N GLY A 47 24.63 19.22 -3.42
CA GLY A 47 25.68 20.25 -3.43
C GLY A 47 25.65 21.23 -2.25
N SER A 48 24.64 21.17 -1.38
CA SER A 48 24.54 22.00 -0.18
C SER A 48 25.11 21.27 1.05
N LEU A 49 25.90 21.96 1.88
CA LEU A 49 26.44 21.41 3.13
C LEU A 49 25.31 21.03 4.10
N ILE A 50 25.39 19.82 4.65
CA ILE A 50 24.49 19.39 5.74
C ILE A 50 25.11 19.85 7.06
N ILE A 51 24.54 20.91 7.64
CA ILE A 51 25.11 21.56 8.83
C ILE A 51 25.06 20.62 10.02
N GLY A 52 26.20 20.47 10.71
CA GLY A 52 26.32 19.65 11.92
C GLY A 52 26.66 18.18 11.68
N GLU A 53 26.62 17.72 10.42
CA GLU A 53 26.88 16.32 10.08
C GLU A 53 28.35 16.10 9.71
N ASN A 54 29.09 15.51 10.64
CA ASN A 54 30.53 15.24 10.52
C ASN A 54 30.93 13.83 10.97
N GLN A 55 29.95 12.94 11.14
CA GLN A 55 30.16 11.55 11.53
C GLN A 55 30.39 10.65 10.32
N TYR A 56 30.94 9.46 10.55
CA TYR A 56 31.14 8.45 9.51
C TYR A 56 29.81 7.97 8.90
N ASP A 57 28.81 7.80 9.75
CA ASP A 57 27.45 7.40 9.39
C ASP A 57 26.54 8.63 9.37
N LEU A 58 25.59 8.65 8.44
CA LEU A 58 24.56 9.67 8.32
C LEU A 58 23.20 8.99 8.16
N THR A 59 22.23 9.38 8.97
CA THR A 59 20.84 8.91 8.84
C THR A 59 20.07 9.85 7.93
N VAL A 60 19.48 9.30 6.86
CA VAL A 60 18.79 10.06 5.81
C VAL A 60 17.35 9.58 5.64
N ASN A 61 16.48 10.51 5.27
CA ASN A 61 15.07 10.25 4.94
C ASN A 61 14.58 11.08 3.74
N LYS A 62 15.51 11.69 2.98
CA LYS A 62 15.18 12.49 1.80
C LYS A 62 15.89 11.90 0.60
N LYS A 63 15.23 11.95 -0.55
CA LYS A 63 15.88 11.68 -1.82
C LYS A 63 16.86 12.79 -2.18
N GLY A 64 17.85 12.45 -2.98
CA GLY A 64 18.83 13.38 -3.51
C GLY A 64 20.20 12.71 -3.65
N ILE A 65 21.17 13.50 -4.07
CA ILE A 65 22.55 13.05 -4.23
C ILE A 65 23.33 13.48 -2.98
N TYR A 66 23.64 12.51 -2.14
CA TYR A 66 24.50 12.69 -0.99
C TYR A 66 25.96 12.54 -1.41
N LYS A 67 26.82 13.43 -0.93
CA LYS A 67 28.28 13.25 -1.05
C LYS A 67 28.93 13.41 0.29
N VAL A 68 29.90 12.55 0.56
CA VAL A 68 30.74 12.62 1.74
C VAL A 68 32.19 12.74 1.29
N GLU A 69 32.80 13.85 1.67
CA GLU A 69 34.23 14.05 1.54
C GLU A 69 34.93 13.56 2.80
N THR A 70 35.78 12.56 2.64
CA THR A 70 36.62 11.99 3.69
C THR A 70 38.00 12.60 3.56
N THR A 71 38.50 13.24 4.61
CA THR A 71 39.79 13.97 4.59
C THR A 71 40.70 13.49 5.71
N ASN A 72 41.95 13.18 5.37
CA ASN A 72 42.96 12.73 6.33
C ASN A 72 43.60 13.91 7.10
N SER A 73 44.40 13.61 8.12
CA SER A 73 45.08 14.62 8.95
C SER A 73 46.08 15.52 8.19
N VAL A 74 46.47 15.13 6.97
CA VAL A 74 47.39 15.89 6.12
C VAL A 74 46.67 16.65 5.00
N GLY A 75 45.33 16.63 5.00
CA GLY A 75 44.48 17.38 4.06
C GLY A 75 44.22 16.70 2.71
N CYS A 76 44.64 15.45 2.51
CA CYS A 76 44.24 14.70 1.31
C CYS A 76 42.82 14.17 1.48
N SER A 77 41.96 14.43 0.50
CA SER A 77 40.56 14.03 0.53
C SER A 77 40.18 13.09 -0.61
N ARG A 78 39.06 12.38 -0.41
CA ARG A 78 38.37 11.61 -1.44
C ARG A 78 36.88 11.66 -1.17
N THR A 79 36.09 11.71 -2.24
CA THR A 79 34.63 11.85 -2.15
C THR A 79 33.93 10.57 -2.58
N ARG A 80 32.97 10.13 -1.78
CA ARG A 80 31.97 9.12 -2.14
C ARG A 80 30.66 9.81 -2.52
N THR A 81 29.98 9.30 -3.54
CA THR A 81 28.65 9.77 -3.98
C THR A 81 27.62 8.69 -3.72
N ILE A 82 26.48 9.04 -3.14
CA ILE A 82 25.41 8.11 -2.78
C ILE A 82 24.11 8.67 -3.36
N THR A 83 23.47 7.93 -4.26
CA THR A 83 22.18 8.34 -4.83
C THR A 83 21.07 7.78 -3.96
N VAL A 84 20.30 8.64 -3.32
CA VAL A 84 19.14 8.22 -2.55
C VAL A 84 17.89 8.49 -3.38
N ASN A 85 17.25 7.42 -3.83
CA ASN A 85 15.97 7.47 -4.54
C ASN A 85 14.80 7.49 -3.55
N ALA A 86 13.61 7.83 -4.03
CA ALA A 86 12.38 7.72 -3.24
C ALA A 86 11.38 6.77 -3.88
N SER A 87 10.70 6.03 -3.03
CA SER A 87 9.40 5.40 -3.29
C SER A 87 8.35 6.00 -2.35
N ASP A 88 7.10 5.55 -2.46
CA ASP A 88 5.97 5.95 -1.64
C ASP A 88 4.89 4.86 -1.64
N LYS A 89 4.02 4.89 -0.63
CA LYS A 89 2.81 4.06 -0.66
C LYS A 89 1.90 4.51 -1.80
N ALA A 90 1.24 3.55 -2.44
CA ALA A 90 0.26 3.84 -3.47
C ALA A 90 -0.93 4.62 -2.91
N THR A 91 -1.43 5.59 -3.68
CA THR A 91 -2.83 6.00 -3.58
C THR A 91 -3.68 5.03 -4.38
N VAL A 92 -4.72 4.47 -3.75
CA VAL A 92 -5.48 3.33 -4.32
C VAL A 92 -6.93 3.69 -4.60
N GLN A 93 -7.36 3.42 -5.83
CA GLN A 93 -8.74 3.36 -6.28
C GLN A 93 -9.06 1.95 -6.78
N VAL A 94 -10.35 1.61 -6.82
CA VAL A 94 -10.82 0.31 -7.30
C VAL A 94 -11.99 0.53 -8.26
N ASP A 95 -11.89 -0.09 -9.41
CA ASP A 95 -12.99 -0.21 -10.37
C ASP A 95 -13.61 -1.59 -10.20
N ILE A 96 -14.93 -1.62 -10.04
CA ILE A 96 -15.68 -2.83 -9.71
C ILE A 96 -16.62 -3.16 -10.87
N VAL A 97 -16.58 -4.41 -11.30
CA VAL A 97 -17.62 -5.02 -12.14
C VAL A 97 -18.33 -6.05 -11.28
N ASP A 98 -19.60 -5.82 -10.97
CA ASP A 98 -20.44 -6.71 -10.19
C ASP A 98 -21.81 -6.91 -10.86
N LEU A 99 -22.69 -7.67 -10.20
CA LEU A 99 -24.00 -8.07 -10.74
C LEU A 99 -23.92 -8.77 -12.12
N SER A 100 -22.76 -9.34 -12.45
CA SER A 100 -22.50 -10.03 -13.70
C SER A 100 -22.28 -11.53 -13.44
N VAL A 101 -22.01 -12.31 -14.50
CA VAL A 101 -21.62 -13.72 -14.36
C VAL A 101 -20.21 -13.84 -13.76
N GLU A 102 -19.33 -12.90 -14.09
CA GLU A 102 -17.92 -12.87 -13.72
C GLU A 102 -17.62 -11.51 -13.10
N ASN A 103 -17.67 -11.44 -11.77
CA ASN A 103 -17.33 -10.19 -11.07
C ASN A 103 -15.82 -9.99 -11.06
N SER A 104 -15.38 -8.75 -11.07
CA SER A 104 -13.95 -8.42 -11.01
C SER A 104 -13.68 -7.15 -10.23
N ILE A 105 -12.48 -7.07 -9.64
CA ILE A 105 -11.93 -5.85 -9.04
C ILE A 105 -10.67 -5.48 -9.83
N THR A 106 -10.64 -4.29 -10.41
CA THR A 106 -9.44 -3.70 -11.00
C THR A 106 -8.89 -2.65 -10.06
N VAL A 107 -7.61 -2.77 -9.70
CA VAL A 107 -6.92 -1.88 -8.78
C VAL A 107 -6.19 -0.80 -9.59
N LEU A 108 -6.51 0.45 -9.33
CA LEU A 108 -5.85 1.60 -9.94
C LEU A 108 -4.97 2.28 -8.89
N THR A 109 -3.68 2.41 -9.20
CA THR A 109 -2.69 3.00 -8.29
C THR A 109 -2.04 4.22 -8.90
N THR A 110 -1.76 5.21 -8.05
CA THR A 110 -0.89 6.34 -8.39
C THR A 110 0.17 6.50 -7.30
N GLY A 111 1.38 6.86 -7.70
CA GLY A 111 2.53 7.02 -6.82
C GLY A 111 3.83 6.80 -7.61
N SER A 112 4.95 6.91 -6.93
CA SER A 112 6.31 6.69 -7.45
C SER A 112 6.90 5.30 -7.16
N GLY A 113 6.19 4.46 -6.40
CA GLY A 113 6.62 3.10 -6.07
C GLY A 113 6.26 2.03 -7.11
N ASP A 114 6.75 0.82 -6.85
CA ASP A 114 6.50 -0.36 -7.68
C ASP A 114 5.55 -1.28 -6.93
N TYR A 115 4.33 -1.44 -7.45
CA TYR A 115 3.23 -2.03 -6.66
C TYR A 115 2.87 -3.44 -7.09
N VAL A 116 2.59 -4.28 -6.09
CA VAL A 116 2.00 -5.61 -6.24
C VAL A 116 0.73 -5.74 -5.41
N PHE A 117 -0.14 -6.67 -5.79
CA PHE A 117 -1.53 -6.73 -5.31
C PHE A 117 -1.85 -8.08 -4.68
N SER A 118 -2.61 -8.07 -3.59
CA SER A 118 -3.21 -9.27 -2.97
C SER A 118 -4.68 -9.00 -2.65
N LEU A 119 -5.52 -10.04 -2.65
CA LEU A 119 -6.94 -9.97 -2.30
C LEU A 119 -7.19 -10.74 -1.01
N ASP A 120 -7.86 -10.10 -0.05
CA ASP A 120 -8.32 -10.62 1.25
C ASP A 120 -7.24 -11.14 2.21
N ASN A 121 -5.97 -11.15 1.81
CA ASN A 121 -4.87 -11.59 2.67
C ASN A 121 -3.66 -10.66 2.58
N GLU A 122 -3.44 -9.89 3.66
CA GLU A 122 -2.31 -8.96 3.80
C GLU A 122 -0.94 -9.66 3.64
N PHE A 123 -0.84 -10.90 4.10
CA PHE A 123 0.38 -11.72 4.08
C PHE A 123 0.30 -12.85 3.05
N GLY A 124 -0.65 -12.77 2.12
CA GLY A 124 -0.85 -13.76 1.07
C GLY A 124 0.14 -13.62 -0.08
N ASP A 125 -0.14 -14.36 -1.14
CA ASP A 125 0.61 -14.27 -2.39
C ASP A 125 0.24 -12.98 -3.13
N TYR A 126 1.25 -12.16 -3.41
CA TYR A 126 1.09 -10.95 -4.19
C TYR A 126 1.34 -11.22 -5.68
N GLN A 127 0.54 -10.61 -6.53
CA GLN A 127 0.66 -10.67 -7.99
C GLN A 127 0.98 -9.29 -8.59
N ASN A 128 1.61 -9.28 -9.77
CA ASN A 128 1.84 -8.05 -10.53
C ASN A 128 0.59 -7.57 -11.28
N ASN A 129 -0.34 -8.49 -11.58
CA ASN A 129 -1.58 -8.13 -12.27
C ASN A 129 -2.50 -7.37 -11.33
N ASN A 130 -3.03 -6.24 -11.79
CA ASN A 130 -3.90 -5.38 -10.98
C ASN A 130 -5.38 -5.77 -11.08
N ILE A 131 -5.71 -6.87 -11.75
CA ILE A 131 -7.08 -7.37 -11.92
C ILE A 131 -7.26 -8.67 -11.14
N PHE A 132 -8.31 -8.72 -10.34
CA PHE A 132 -8.83 -9.93 -9.70
C PHE A 132 -10.13 -10.32 -10.40
N GLU A 133 -10.16 -11.49 -11.02
CA GLU A 133 -11.32 -12.04 -11.72
C GLU A 133 -12.10 -13.01 -10.82
N ASN A 134 -13.36 -13.26 -11.16
CA ASN A 134 -14.24 -14.21 -10.47
C ASN A 134 -14.35 -13.96 -8.96
N VAL A 135 -14.33 -12.69 -8.56
CA VAL A 135 -14.38 -12.31 -7.15
C VAL A 135 -15.76 -12.68 -6.58
N PRO A 136 -15.82 -13.42 -5.45
CA PRO A 136 -17.08 -13.74 -4.79
C PRO A 136 -17.86 -12.48 -4.41
N SER A 137 -19.16 -12.63 -4.17
CA SER A 137 -19.95 -11.52 -3.63
C SER A 137 -19.63 -11.29 -2.16
N GLY A 138 -19.44 -10.05 -1.74
CA GLY A 138 -19.06 -9.73 -0.37
C GLY A 138 -18.32 -8.40 -0.28
N ILE A 139 -17.87 -8.09 0.93
CA ILE A 139 -16.88 -7.03 1.16
C ILE A 139 -15.51 -7.71 1.12
N HIS A 140 -14.63 -7.18 0.29
CA HIS A 140 -13.27 -7.66 0.09
C HIS A 140 -12.28 -6.56 0.44
N THR A 141 -11.06 -6.95 0.79
CA THR A 141 -9.96 -6.00 1.02
C THR A 141 -8.84 -6.30 0.05
N VAL A 142 -8.56 -5.34 -0.84
CA VAL A 142 -7.37 -5.36 -1.68
C VAL A 142 -6.20 -4.79 -0.88
N TYR A 143 -5.07 -5.48 -0.91
CA TYR A 143 -3.81 -5.00 -0.34
C TYR A 143 -2.86 -4.62 -1.47
N VAL A 144 -2.38 -3.38 -1.45
CA VAL A 144 -1.39 -2.86 -2.40
C VAL A 144 -0.07 -2.68 -1.66
N LYS A 145 0.96 -3.40 -2.08
CA LYS A 145 2.28 -3.39 -1.45
C LYS A 145 3.29 -2.76 -2.38
N ASP A 146 4.06 -1.81 -1.85
CA ASP A 146 5.26 -1.31 -2.51
C ASP A 146 6.41 -2.31 -2.35
N LEU A 147 7.00 -2.74 -3.47
CA LEU A 147 8.15 -3.64 -3.52
C LEU A 147 9.41 -3.00 -2.95
N ASN A 148 9.49 -1.66 -2.98
CA ASN A 148 10.60 -0.91 -2.40
C ASN A 148 10.50 -0.77 -0.87
N GLY A 149 9.45 -1.32 -0.26
CA GLY A 149 9.34 -1.47 1.19
C GLY A 149 8.67 -0.31 1.91
N CYS A 150 8.08 0.66 1.19
CA CYS A 150 7.35 1.76 1.84
C CYS A 150 6.04 1.35 2.49
N GLY A 151 5.58 0.13 2.24
CA GLY A 151 4.57 -0.54 3.06
C GLY A 151 3.41 -1.04 2.24
N ILE A 152 2.30 -1.28 2.95
CA ILE A 152 1.09 -1.90 2.41
C ILE A 152 -0.09 -0.96 2.69
N ILE A 153 -0.95 -0.78 1.70
CA ILE A 153 -2.21 -0.03 1.80
C ILE A 153 -3.38 -1.00 1.60
N PRO A 154 -4.27 -1.15 2.61
CA PRO A 154 -5.53 -1.83 2.43
C PRO A 154 -6.57 -0.91 1.79
N LYS A 155 -7.37 -1.45 0.87
CA LYS A 155 -8.51 -0.79 0.24
C LYS A 155 -9.69 -1.74 0.18
N GLU A 156 -10.77 -1.40 0.90
CA GLU A 156 -12.01 -2.15 0.82
C GLU A 156 -12.72 -1.92 -0.52
N ALA A 157 -13.37 -2.98 -1.01
CA ALA A 157 -14.22 -3.01 -2.18
C ALA A 157 -15.45 -3.89 -1.90
N ALA A 158 -16.58 -3.60 -2.54
CA ALA A 158 -17.82 -4.35 -2.34
C ALA A 158 -18.30 -4.94 -3.67
N ILE A 159 -18.42 -6.27 -3.73
CA ILE A 159 -19.07 -6.98 -4.83
C ILE A 159 -20.52 -7.24 -4.45
N LEU A 160 -21.44 -6.50 -5.08
CA LEU A 160 -22.86 -6.63 -4.83
C LEU A 160 -23.41 -7.95 -5.39
N ARG A 161 -24.33 -8.58 -4.67
CA ARG A 161 -25.12 -9.71 -5.20
C ARG A 161 -26.56 -9.62 -4.76
N ILE A 162 -27.43 -9.86 -5.73
CA ILE A 162 -28.87 -10.04 -5.56
C ILE A 162 -29.15 -11.55 -5.56
N PRO A 163 -29.53 -12.17 -4.42
CA PRO A 163 -29.90 -13.58 -4.42
C PRO A 163 -31.11 -13.83 -5.32
N LYS A 164 -31.09 -14.94 -6.09
CA LYS A 164 -32.21 -15.31 -6.96
C LYS A 164 -33.39 -15.91 -6.19
N PHE A 165 -33.10 -16.54 -5.07
CA PHE A 165 -34.06 -17.19 -4.18
C PHE A 165 -33.48 -17.28 -2.77
N PHE A 166 -34.34 -17.67 -1.84
CA PHE A 166 -34.06 -17.97 -0.44
C PHE A 166 -35.01 -19.10 -0.01
N THR A 167 -34.73 -19.78 1.10
CA THR A 167 -35.45 -20.94 1.59
C THR A 167 -35.92 -20.69 3.03
N PRO A 168 -37.07 -20.00 3.23
CA PRO A 168 -37.55 -19.67 4.56
C PRO A 168 -38.18 -20.89 5.26
N ASN A 169 -37.36 -21.87 5.64
CA ASN A 169 -37.77 -23.12 6.28
C ASN A 169 -37.26 -23.25 7.74
N GLN A 170 -36.57 -22.23 8.25
CA GLN A 170 -36.00 -22.14 9.59
C GLN A 170 -34.94 -23.21 9.88
N ASP A 171 -34.22 -23.66 8.85
CA ASP A 171 -33.09 -24.59 9.01
C ASP A 171 -31.75 -23.89 9.30
N GLY A 172 -31.76 -22.54 9.35
CA GLY A 172 -30.59 -21.69 9.56
C GLY A 172 -29.85 -21.33 8.27
N SER A 173 -30.28 -21.81 7.11
CA SER A 173 -29.61 -21.64 5.82
C SER A 173 -30.51 -20.93 4.80
N ASN A 174 -30.08 -19.74 4.37
CA ASN A 174 -30.82 -18.89 3.42
C ASN A 174 -32.29 -18.63 3.83
N ASP A 175 -32.57 -18.53 5.14
CA ASP A 175 -33.93 -18.29 5.64
C ASP A 175 -34.49 -16.91 5.30
N THR A 176 -33.60 -15.94 5.07
CA THR A 176 -33.99 -14.59 4.64
C THR A 176 -33.35 -14.21 3.33
N TRP A 177 -34.09 -13.39 2.57
CA TRP A 177 -33.61 -12.74 1.38
C TRP A 177 -33.02 -11.37 1.74
N ASN A 178 -31.75 -11.16 1.38
CA ASN A 178 -31.09 -9.86 1.51
C ASN A 178 -29.93 -9.70 0.51
N LEU A 179 -29.50 -8.47 0.24
CA LEU A 179 -28.34 -8.20 -0.61
C LEU A 179 -27.02 -8.57 0.09
N LYS A 180 -26.04 -9.04 -0.67
CA LYS A 180 -24.65 -9.21 -0.21
C LYS A 180 -23.77 -8.07 -0.73
N GLY A 181 -22.66 -7.77 -0.05
CA GLY A 181 -21.79 -6.65 -0.42
C GLY A 181 -22.34 -5.29 0.03
N VAL A 182 -23.04 -5.28 1.16
CA VAL A 182 -23.58 -4.06 1.79
C VAL A 182 -23.10 -4.00 3.23
N ASN A 183 -22.62 -2.83 3.66
CA ASN A 183 -22.34 -2.53 5.07
C ASN A 183 -22.65 -1.04 5.34
N SER A 184 -22.22 -0.51 6.48
CA SER A 184 -22.45 0.90 6.83
C SER A 184 -21.71 1.90 5.91
N VAL A 185 -20.70 1.45 5.17
CA VAL A 185 -19.86 2.26 4.27
C VAL A 185 -20.30 2.07 2.81
N PHE A 186 -20.43 0.82 2.37
CA PHE A 186 -20.81 0.44 1.02
C PHE A 186 -22.30 0.19 0.92
N ASN A 187 -22.94 0.85 -0.05
CA ASN A 187 -24.33 0.56 -0.42
C ASN A 187 -25.37 0.76 0.71
N ALA A 188 -25.02 1.47 1.78
CA ALA A 188 -25.87 1.68 2.96
C ALA A 188 -27.21 2.38 2.69
N LYS A 189 -27.33 3.07 1.54
CA LYS A 189 -28.52 3.83 1.14
C LYS A 189 -29.49 3.03 0.26
N ILE A 190 -29.20 1.77 -0.05
CA ILE A 190 -30.10 0.94 -0.85
C ILE A 190 -31.42 0.73 -0.10
N THR A 191 -32.52 0.82 -0.85
CA THR A 191 -33.86 0.41 -0.44
C THR A 191 -34.29 -0.77 -1.30
N ILE A 192 -34.82 -1.82 -0.67
CA ILE A 192 -35.35 -3.01 -1.34
C ILE A 192 -36.87 -2.96 -1.22
N GLN A 193 -37.56 -3.03 -2.36
CA GLN A 193 -39.02 -3.10 -2.43
C GLN A 193 -39.45 -4.46 -2.96
N ILE A 194 -40.38 -5.09 -2.26
CA ILE A 194 -40.82 -6.47 -2.50
C ILE A 194 -42.28 -6.42 -2.95
N PHE A 195 -42.56 -6.98 -4.11
CA PHE A 195 -43.88 -6.95 -4.74
C PHE A 195 -44.43 -8.37 -4.91
N ASP A 196 -45.75 -8.51 -4.88
CA ASP A 196 -46.40 -9.74 -5.31
C ASP A 196 -46.37 -9.91 -6.84
N ARG A 197 -46.84 -11.05 -7.33
CA ARG A 197 -46.88 -11.35 -8.78
C ARG A 197 -47.78 -10.42 -9.61
N TYR A 198 -48.60 -9.60 -8.96
CA TYR A 198 -49.50 -8.63 -9.58
C TYR A 198 -48.98 -7.19 -9.46
N GLY A 199 -47.79 -6.99 -8.86
CA GLY A 199 -47.18 -5.68 -8.68
C GLY A 199 -47.67 -4.91 -7.45
N LYS A 200 -48.40 -5.54 -6.51
CA LYS A 200 -48.73 -4.90 -5.23
C LYS A 200 -47.49 -4.89 -4.34
N LEU A 201 -47.12 -3.72 -3.81
CA LEU A 201 -46.05 -3.60 -2.82
C LEU A 201 -46.46 -4.36 -1.53
N LEU A 202 -45.62 -5.32 -1.14
CA LEU A 202 -45.80 -6.12 0.08
C LEU A 202 -44.95 -5.59 1.23
N LYS A 203 -43.69 -5.24 0.97
CA LYS A 203 -42.75 -4.83 2.01
C LYS A 203 -41.65 -3.94 1.43
N GLU A 204 -41.16 -3.03 2.24
CA GLU A 204 -39.92 -2.31 2.00
C GLU A 204 -38.93 -2.63 3.12
N ILE A 205 -37.70 -2.99 2.76
CA ILE A 205 -36.62 -3.30 3.71
C ILE A 205 -35.34 -2.57 3.32
N ARG A 206 -34.40 -2.50 4.27
CA ARG A 206 -33.04 -2.01 4.04
C ARG A 206 -32.04 -3.16 4.24
N PRO A 207 -30.95 -3.23 3.47
CA PRO A 207 -30.04 -4.36 3.54
C PRO A 207 -29.28 -4.50 4.87
N MET A 208 -29.22 -3.45 5.67
CA MET A 208 -28.60 -3.48 7.00
C MET A 208 -29.44 -4.22 8.06
N ASN A 209 -30.68 -4.60 7.74
CA ASN A 209 -31.58 -5.36 8.63
C ASN A 209 -31.51 -6.87 8.30
N GLU A 210 -32.26 -7.69 9.04
CA GLU A 210 -32.26 -9.16 8.92
C GLU A 210 -32.71 -9.73 7.56
N GLY A 211 -33.22 -8.89 6.66
CA GLY A 211 -33.74 -9.29 5.35
C GLY A 211 -35.24 -9.59 5.36
N TRP A 212 -35.71 -10.30 4.33
CA TRP A 212 -37.10 -10.75 4.21
C TRP A 212 -37.21 -12.25 4.32
N ASP A 213 -37.98 -12.72 5.28
CA ASP A 213 -38.27 -14.12 5.61
C ASP A 213 -39.44 -14.71 4.79
N GLY A 214 -39.98 -13.98 3.81
CA GLY A 214 -41.12 -14.43 3.02
C GLY A 214 -42.48 -14.21 3.68
N ALA A 215 -42.53 -13.79 4.94
CA ALA A 215 -43.79 -13.53 5.63
C ALA A 215 -44.39 -12.19 5.16
N TYR A 216 -45.69 -12.20 4.87
CA TYR A 216 -46.51 -11.00 4.68
C TYR A 216 -47.67 -11.07 5.67
N ILE A 217 -47.60 -10.25 6.71
CA ILE A 217 -48.70 -10.04 7.66
C ILE A 217 -49.42 -8.80 7.15
N GLY A 218 -50.51 -9.03 6.41
CA GLY A 218 -51.27 -7.98 5.72
C GLY A 218 -52.03 -7.05 6.64
#